data_AF-A0A817MUJ2-F1
#
_entry.id   AF-A0A817MUJ2-F1
#
_cell.length_a   1.000
_cell.length_b   1.000
_cell.length_c   1.000
_cell.angle_alpha   90.00
_cell.angle_beta   90.00
_cell.angle_gamma   90.00
#
_symmetry.space_group_name_H-M   'P 1'
#
loop_
_entity.id
_entity.type
_entity.pdbx_description
1 polymer ?
#
loop_
_entity_poly.entity_id
_entity_poly.type
_entity_poly.pdbx_seq_one_letter_code
_entity_poly.pdbx_strand_id
1 'polypeptide(L)'
;MEYTSPLNHIVLHYPRSELTVLSIRSHLTGETLFARRLISFLREHKFHSILERVVTFTSIPSDLCQKELVKNIRDETKGEGYVVEIIRSDQTSYLVKIKTNKYLQLHHCKDSVNSLQHLFENVINEQTDDLRSLFKDDLVALEKITKMEEQVRPQFNQMVQSIEQFYEENKHLSRKDYAILINNTSSIKKIYMKLLMNLYADKINDYKQFALMHAKDLFGINDNCQTLSIADVEQKE
;
A
#
# COMPACT_ATOMS: atom_id res chain seq x y z
N MET A 1 -13.22 22.17 3.30
CA MET A 1 -11.75 22.33 3.36
C MET A 1 -11.13 20.95 3.40
N GLU A 2 -9.86 20.82 3.03
CA GLU A 2 -9.08 19.58 3.11
C GLU A 2 -7.88 19.80 4.03
N TYR A 3 -7.71 18.95 5.05
CA TYR A 3 -6.53 18.96 5.91
C TYR A 3 -5.58 17.83 5.52
N THR A 4 -4.41 18.21 5.02
CA THR A 4 -3.38 17.30 4.54
C THR A 4 -2.15 17.42 5.42
N SER A 5 -1.51 16.31 5.79
CA SER A 5 -0.37 16.31 6.71
C SER A 5 0.46 15.03 6.55
N PRO A 6 1.77 15.03 6.84
CA PRO A 6 2.56 13.80 6.95
C PRO A 6 1.94 12.80 7.93
N LEU A 7 1.31 13.30 8.99
CA LEU A 7 0.67 12.50 10.04
C LEU A 7 -0.76 12.07 9.67
N ASN A 8 -1.33 12.65 8.61
CA ASN A 8 -2.67 12.33 8.12
C ASN A 8 -2.59 11.68 6.72
N HIS A 9 -1.80 10.61 6.62
CA HIS A 9 -1.50 9.95 5.36
C HIS A 9 -2.62 8.99 4.92
N ILE A 10 -3.34 9.34 3.84
CA ILE A 10 -4.35 8.46 3.24
C ILE A 10 -3.75 7.65 2.09
N VAL A 11 -3.33 8.26 0.99
CA VAL A 11 -2.69 7.56 -0.14
C VAL A 11 -1.53 8.38 -0.71
N LEU A 12 -1.73 9.69 -0.81
CA LEU A 12 -0.68 10.61 -1.23
C LEU A 12 0.08 11.12 -0.02
N HIS A 13 1.41 11.11 -0.14
CA HIS A 13 2.29 11.73 0.83
C HIS A 13 2.25 13.26 0.71
N TYR A 14 1.91 13.93 1.80
CA TYR A 14 1.99 15.38 1.93
C TYR A 14 3.14 15.72 2.88
N PRO A 15 4.16 16.49 2.46
CA PRO A 15 5.35 16.73 3.26
C PRO A 15 5.13 17.72 4.41
N ARG A 16 4.01 18.44 4.42
CA ARG A 16 3.69 19.47 5.43
C ARG A 16 2.21 19.46 5.78
N SER A 17 1.91 19.91 6.99
CA SER A 17 0.53 20.10 7.45
C SER A 17 -0.07 21.37 6.86
N GLU A 18 -1.13 21.24 6.07
CA GLU A 18 -1.77 22.34 5.36
C GLU A 18 -3.30 22.19 5.39
N LEU A 19 -4.00 23.33 5.39
CA LEU A 19 -5.45 23.40 5.28
C LEU A 19 -5.81 24.13 3.99
N THR A 20 -6.44 23.41 3.06
CA THR A 20 -6.83 23.91 1.74
C THR A 20 -8.33 24.18 1.68
N VAL A 21 -8.72 25.35 1.17
CA VAL A 21 -10.10 25.78 1.02
C VAL A 21 -10.66 25.29 -0.32
N LEU A 22 -11.64 24.38 -0.26
CA LEU A 22 -12.25 23.78 -1.44
C LEU A 22 -13.48 24.55 -1.92
N SER A 23 -14.29 25.02 -0.97
CA SER A 23 -15.59 25.63 -1.24
C SER A 23 -16.10 26.39 0.00
N ILE A 24 -17.04 27.30 -0.22
CA ILE A 24 -17.83 27.95 0.85
C ILE A 24 -19.32 27.69 0.55
N ARG A 25 -20.08 27.28 1.56
CA ARG A 25 -21.51 27.02 1.44
C ARG A 25 -22.30 27.97 2.35
N SER A 26 -23.31 28.63 1.78
CA SER A 26 -24.26 29.41 2.56
C SER A 26 -25.16 28.47 3.37
N HIS A 27 -25.25 28.69 4.68
CA HIS A 27 -26.18 27.95 5.53
C HIS A 27 -27.64 28.38 5.34
N LEU A 28 -27.87 29.60 4.81
CA LEU A 28 -29.22 30.13 4.58
C LEU A 28 -29.82 29.61 3.27
N THR A 29 -29.03 29.61 2.20
CA THR A 29 -29.51 29.26 0.84
C THR A 29 -29.09 27.86 0.41
N GLY A 30 -28.12 27.24 1.09
CA GLY A 30 -27.51 25.98 0.67
C GLY A 30 -26.59 26.09 -0.55
N GLU A 31 -26.50 27.27 -1.17
CA GLU A 31 -25.66 27.55 -2.33
C GLU A 31 -24.18 27.39 -1.97
N THR A 32 -23.42 26.75 -2.86
CA THR A 32 -22.00 26.51 -2.68
C THR A 32 -21.20 27.23 -3.76
N LEU A 33 -20.17 27.97 -3.35
CA LEU A 33 -19.24 28.66 -4.23
C LEU A 33 -17.99 27.79 -4.42
N PHE A 34 -17.64 27.56 -5.68
CA PHE A 34 -16.44 26.84 -6.11
C PHE A 34 -15.59 27.72 -7.03
N ALA A 35 -14.31 27.34 -7.18
CA ALA A 35 -13.43 27.84 -8.24
C ALA A 35 -13.48 29.37 -8.43
N ARG A 36 -13.83 29.83 -9.65
CA ARG A 36 -13.87 31.26 -10.01
C ARG A 36 -14.85 32.05 -9.15
N ARG A 37 -16.02 31.49 -8.84
CA ARG A 37 -17.06 32.15 -8.03
C ARG A 37 -16.57 32.37 -6.60
N LEU A 38 -15.91 31.38 -6.03
CA LEU A 38 -15.29 31.46 -4.71
C LEU A 38 -14.19 32.54 -4.67
N ILE A 39 -13.30 32.55 -5.65
CA ILE A 39 -12.21 33.54 -5.70
C ILE A 39 -12.73 34.96 -5.85
N SER A 40 -13.71 35.18 -6.74
CA SER A 40 -14.34 36.49 -6.92
C SER A 40 -14.95 36.99 -5.62
N PHE A 41 -15.72 36.14 -4.93
CA PHE A 41 -16.30 36.46 -3.64
C PHE A 41 -15.24 36.83 -2.59
N LEU A 42 -14.21 36.00 -2.42
CA LEU A 42 -13.16 36.25 -1.44
C LEU A 42 -12.37 37.54 -1.72
N ARG A 43 -12.13 37.84 -3.01
CA ARG A 43 -11.43 39.06 -3.43
C ARG A 43 -12.27 40.31 -3.18
N GLU A 44 -13.54 40.29 -3.57
CA GLU A 44 -14.48 41.39 -3.36
C GLU A 44 -14.60 41.75 -1.87
N HIS A 45 -14.64 40.73 -1.01
CA HIS A 45 -14.74 40.89 0.43
C HIS A 45 -13.38 40.97 1.17
N LYS A 46 -12.25 41.07 0.45
CA LYS A 46 -10.90 41.26 1.01
C LYS A 46 -10.40 40.17 1.96
N PHE A 47 -10.84 38.92 1.78
CA PHE A 47 -10.39 37.76 2.55
C PHE A 47 -9.07 37.18 2.02
N HIS A 48 -8.00 37.97 2.05
CA HIS A 48 -6.70 37.64 1.45
C HIS A 48 -6.07 36.35 2.02
N SER A 49 -6.13 36.15 3.34
CA SER A 49 -5.57 34.96 4.00
C SER A 49 -6.26 33.65 3.63
N ILE A 50 -7.55 33.71 3.30
CA ILE A 50 -8.33 32.55 2.83
C ILE A 50 -8.06 32.33 1.35
N LEU A 51 -7.96 33.40 0.57
CA LEU A 51 -7.71 33.36 -0.86
C LEU A 51 -6.41 32.61 -1.21
N GLU A 52 -5.33 32.84 -0.45
CA GLU A 52 -4.04 32.15 -0.61
C GLU A 52 -4.10 30.63 -0.36
N ARG A 53 -5.17 30.16 0.30
CA ARG A 53 -5.38 28.77 0.66
C ARG A 53 -6.42 28.07 -0.23
N VAL A 54 -6.98 28.76 -1.22
CA VAL A 54 -7.98 28.17 -2.12
C VAL A 54 -7.31 27.14 -3.03
N VAL A 55 -7.97 26.00 -3.19
CA VAL A 55 -7.52 24.94 -4.10
C VAL A 55 -7.32 25.48 -5.52
N THR A 56 -6.25 25.05 -6.18
CA THR A 56 -6.01 25.37 -7.58
C THR A 56 -7.11 24.77 -8.46
N PHE A 57 -7.53 25.51 -9.49
CA PHE A 57 -8.49 25.02 -10.46
C PHE A 57 -8.08 25.45 -11.87
N THR A 58 -8.62 24.75 -12.86
CA THR A 58 -8.50 25.12 -14.27
C THR A 58 -9.87 25.03 -14.94
N SER A 59 -10.09 25.87 -15.94
CA SER A 59 -11.24 25.71 -16.83
C SER A 59 -10.98 24.60 -17.83
N ILE A 60 -11.99 23.77 -18.07
CA ILE A 60 -11.91 22.72 -19.08
C ILE A 60 -12.18 23.36 -20.45
N PRO A 61 -11.36 23.09 -21.49
CA PRO A 61 -11.60 23.58 -22.83
C PRO A 61 -12.97 23.15 -23.37
N SER A 62 -13.66 24.04 -24.08
CA SER A 62 -15.02 23.78 -24.59
C SER A 62 -15.08 22.72 -25.70
N ASP A 63 -13.96 22.48 -26.36
CA ASP A 63 -13.78 21.52 -27.46
C ASP A 63 -13.41 20.11 -26.97
N LEU A 64 -13.02 19.95 -25.69
CA LEU A 64 -12.67 18.65 -25.13
C LEU A 64 -13.94 17.87 -24.76
N CYS A 65 -14.13 16.68 -25.35
CA CYS A 65 -15.30 15.87 -25.00
C CYS A 65 -15.14 15.22 -23.61
N GLN A 66 -16.27 14.96 -22.94
CA GLN A 66 -16.26 14.41 -21.57
C GLN A 66 -15.52 13.07 -21.46
N LYS A 67 -15.61 12.22 -22.49
CA LYS A 67 -14.93 10.91 -22.50
C LYS A 67 -13.40 11.07 -22.55
N GLU A 68 -12.92 11.99 -23.37
CA GLU A 68 -11.49 12.31 -23.47
C GLU A 68 -10.97 12.94 -22.18
N LEU A 69 -11.73 13.86 -21.56
CA LEU A 69 -11.38 14.41 -20.25
C LEU A 69 -11.20 13.31 -19.20
N VAL A 70 -12.17 12.40 -19.09
CA VAL A 70 -12.11 11.29 -18.14
C VAL A 70 -10.90 10.41 -18.44
N LYS A 71 -10.66 10.05 -19.70
CA LYS A 71 -9.50 9.23 -20.09
C LYS A 71 -8.18 9.91 -19.74
N ASN A 72 -8.02 11.18 -20.09
CA ASN A 72 -6.80 11.94 -19.82
C ASN A 72 -6.49 11.99 -18.32
N ILE A 73 -7.50 12.31 -17.48
CA ILE A 73 -7.33 12.30 -16.01
C ILE A 73 -6.99 10.89 -15.51
N ARG A 74 -7.60 9.84 -16.07
CA ARG A 74 -7.35 8.45 -15.65
C ARG A 74 -5.92 8.01 -15.95
N ASP A 75 -5.36 8.48 -17.05
CA ASP A 75 -4.01 8.17 -17.52
C ASP A 75 -2.91 9.02 -16.83
N GLU A 76 -3.29 10.03 -16.03
CA GLU A 76 -2.33 10.80 -15.24
C GLU A 76 -1.61 9.93 -14.19
N THR A 77 -0.31 10.17 -14.04
CA THR A 77 0.57 9.38 -13.15
C THR A 77 0.83 10.04 -11.79
N LYS A 78 0.29 11.25 -11.57
CA LYS A 78 0.49 12.04 -10.36
C LYS A 78 -0.86 12.53 -9.83
N GLY A 79 -0.92 12.69 -8.51
CA GLY A 79 -2.12 13.18 -7.83
C GLY A 79 -3.24 12.15 -7.74
N GLU A 80 -4.27 12.53 -6.99
CA GLU A 80 -5.45 11.70 -6.73
C GLU A 80 -6.45 11.78 -7.88
N GLY A 81 -6.51 12.93 -8.54
CA GLY A 81 -7.45 13.27 -9.60
C GLY A 81 -8.15 14.60 -9.29
N TYR A 82 -9.34 14.79 -9.85
CA TYR A 82 -10.03 16.08 -9.83
C TYR A 82 -11.47 15.96 -9.34
N VAL A 83 -11.99 17.08 -8.85
CA VAL A 83 -13.42 17.32 -8.67
C VAL A 83 -13.85 18.26 -9.77
N VAL A 84 -14.75 17.80 -10.64
CA VAL A 84 -15.23 18.54 -11.81
C VAL A 84 -16.63 19.05 -11.53
N GLU A 85 -16.83 20.35 -11.68
CA GLU A 85 -18.15 20.97 -11.66
C GLU A 85 -18.79 20.87 -13.06
N ILE A 86 -19.94 20.21 -13.13
CA ILE A 86 -20.76 20.13 -14.35
C ILE A 86 -21.88 21.14 -14.24
N ILE A 87 -21.84 22.15 -15.12
CA ILE A 87 -22.87 23.19 -15.21
C ILE A 87 -23.90 22.76 -16.25
N ARG A 88 -25.17 22.75 -15.85
CA ARG A 88 -26.31 22.41 -16.70
C ARG A 88 -26.84 23.65 -17.42
N SER A 89 -27.68 23.42 -18.43
CA SER A 89 -28.31 24.49 -19.21
C SER A 89 -29.19 25.42 -18.37
N ASP A 90 -29.76 24.91 -17.28
CA ASP A 90 -30.57 25.66 -16.31
C ASP A 90 -29.74 26.42 -15.27
N GLN A 91 -28.41 26.53 -15.46
CA GLN A 91 -27.44 27.15 -14.55
C GLN A 91 -27.29 26.45 -13.19
N THR A 92 -27.90 25.28 -12.99
CA THR A 92 -27.59 24.43 -11.84
C THR A 92 -26.30 23.67 -12.07
N SER A 93 -25.59 23.30 -11.01
CA SER A 93 -24.36 22.50 -11.11
C SER A 93 -24.32 21.34 -10.13
N TYR A 94 -23.54 20.32 -10.48
CA TYR A 94 -23.22 19.20 -9.60
C TYR A 94 -21.75 18.81 -9.78
N LEU A 95 -21.20 18.14 -8.77
CA LEU A 95 -19.79 17.74 -8.76
C LEU A 95 -19.64 16.26 -9.11
N VAL A 96 -18.60 15.96 -9.88
CA VAL A 96 -18.17 14.60 -10.19
C VAL A 96 -16.69 14.45 -9.80
N LYS A 97 -16.37 13.37 -9.09
CA LYS A 97 -14.98 13.02 -8.77
C LYS A 97 -14.45 12.10 -9.85
N ILE A 98 -13.30 12.44 -10.41
CA ILE A 98 -12.58 11.58 -11.36
C ILE A 98 -11.20 11.32 -10.76
N LYS A 99 -10.91 10.05 -10.47
CA LYS A 99 -9.64 9.63 -9.85
C LYS A 99 -8.69 9.07 -10.90
N THR A 100 -7.39 9.24 -10.70
CA THR A 100 -6.38 8.61 -11.57
C THR A 100 -6.40 7.09 -11.38
N ASN A 101 -6.03 6.32 -12.41
CA ASN A 101 -5.94 4.86 -12.28
C ASN A 101 -4.86 4.46 -11.27
N LYS A 102 -3.73 5.17 -11.27
CA LYS A 102 -2.65 4.96 -10.30
C LYS A 102 -3.13 5.19 -8.86
N TYR A 103 -3.89 6.25 -8.58
CA TYR A 103 -4.43 6.49 -7.24
C TYR A 103 -5.36 5.37 -6.80
N LEU A 104 -6.26 4.92 -7.68
CA LEU A 104 -7.16 3.80 -7.35
C LEU A 104 -6.38 2.51 -7.06
N GLN A 105 -5.38 2.19 -7.87
CA GLN A 105 -4.50 1.04 -7.64
C GLN A 105 -3.78 1.16 -6.29
N LEU A 106 -3.18 2.32 -6.00
CA LEU A 106 -2.53 2.57 -4.72
C LEU A 106 -3.49 2.46 -3.54
N HIS A 107 -4.69 3.00 -3.67
CA HIS A 107 -5.71 2.92 -2.63
C HIS A 107 -6.13 1.46 -2.37
N HIS A 108 -6.23 0.63 -3.41
CA HIS A 108 -6.51 -0.80 -3.25
C HIS A 108 -5.32 -1.57 -2.66
N CYS A 109 -4.09 -1.26 -3.08
CA CYS A 109 -2.87 -1.93 -2.63
C CYS A 109 -2.33 -1.42 -1.29
N LYS A 110 -2.87 -0.31 -0.76
CA LYS A 110 -2.44 0.30 0.50
C LYS A 110 -2.53 -0.70 1.67
N ASP A 111 -3.58 -1.51 1.69
CA ASP A 111 -3.78 -2.51 2.74
C ASP A 111 -2.69 -3.59 2.68
N SER A 112 -2.18 -3.90 1.48
CA SER A 112 -1.11 -4.88 1.30
C SER A 112 0.23 -4.45 1.89
N VAL A 113 0.56 -3.16 1.87
CA VAL A 113 1.82 -2.63 2.45
C VAL A 113 1.69 -2.31 3.93
N ASN A 114 0.48 -1.97 4.41
CA ASN A 114 0.25 -1.66 5.83
C ASN A 114 -0.04 -2.89 6.68
N SER A 115 -0.48 -4.00 6.08
CA SER A 115 -0.56 -5.30 6.75
C SER A 115 0.77 -6.02 6.66
N LEU A 116 1.37 -6.33 7.82
CA LEU A 116 2.60 -7.13 7.88
C LEU A 116 2.39 -8.52 7.25
N GLN A 117 1.22 -9.12 7.43
CA GLN A 117 0.89 -10.42 6.86
C GLN A 117 0.82 -10.37 5.34
N HIS A 118 0.12 -9.38 4.77
CA HIS A 118 0.05 -9.25 3.31
C HIS A 118 1.41 -8.88 2.71
N LEU A 119 2.20 -8.04 3.39
CA LEU A 119 3.53 -7.71 2.91
C LEU A 119 4.45 -8.95 2.94
N PHE A 120 4.37 -9.77 3.99
CA PHE A 120 5.05 -11.06 4.07
C PHE A 120 4.62 -12.00 2.93
N GLU A 121 3.31 -12.12 2.68
CA GLU A 121 2.77 -12.93 1.57
C GLU A 121 3.35 -12.50 0.22
N ASN A 122 3.38 -11.19 -0.04
CA ASN A 122 3.95 -10.64 -1.27
C ASN A 122 5.44 -10.94 -1.40
N VAL A 123 6.20 -10.94 -0.30
CA VAL A 123 7.64 -11.29 -0.31
C VAL A 123 7.82 -12.77 -0.66
N ILE A 124 7.10 -13.68 0.01
CA ILE A 124 7.18 -15.12 -0.24
C ILE A 124 6.75 -15.47 -1.67
N ASN A 125 5.77 -14.75 -2.21
CA ASN A 125 5.29 -14.93 -3.58
C ASN A 125 6.12 -14.18 -4.63
N GLU A 126 7.17 -13.46 -4.24
CA GLU A 126 8.05 -12.67 -5.13
C GLU A 126 7.28 -11.59 -5.93
N GLN A 127 6.26 -10.99 -5.31
CA GLN A 127 5.38 -9.96 -5.88
C GLN A 127 5.75 -8.53 -5.43
N THR A 128 6.82 -8.37 -4.66
CA THR A 128 7.24 -7.08 -4.12
C THR A 128 7.74 -6.10 -5.17
N ASP A 129 8.24 -6.56 -6.32
CA ASP A 129 8.69 -5.68 -7.41
C ASP A 129 7.53 -4.87 -8.02
N ASP A 130 6.36 -5.49 -8.16
CA ASP A 130 5.13 -4.80 -8.59
C ASP A 130 4.69 -3.77 -7.54
N LEU A 131 4.77 -4.13 -6.24
CA LEU A 131 4.50 -3.18 -5.16
C LEU A 131 5.48 -1.99 -5.19
N ARG A 132 6.79 -2.23 -5.35
CA ARG A 132 7.78 -1.15 -5.44
C ARG A 132 7.48 -0.21 -6.61
N SER A 133 7.06 -0.76 -7.74
CA SER A 133 6.69 0.02 -8.93
C SER A 133 5.46 0.90 -8.69
N LEU A 134 4.48 0.39 -7.94
CA LEU A 134 3.30 1.17 -7.53
C LEU A 134 3.70 2.30 -6.55
N PHE A 135 4.48 1.98 -5.53
CA PHE A 135 4.89 2.90 -4.45
C PHE A 135 6.18 3.68 -4.73
N LYS A 136 6.60 3.80 -5.99
CA LYS A 136 7.89 4.44 -6.37
C LYS A 136 8.12 5.86 -5.81
N ASP A 137 7.04 6.60 -5.56
CA ASP A 137 7.07 7.98 -5.06
C ASP A 137 6.82 8.06 -3.53
N ASP A 138 6.55 6.93 -2.87
CA ASP A 138 6.31 6.81 -1.43
C ASP A 138 7.52 6.14 -0.76
N LEU A 139 8.48 6.96 -0.32
CA LEU A 139 9.72 6.49 0.31
C LEU A 139 9.45 5.65 1.57
N VAL A 140 8.39 5.96 2.32
CA VAL A 140 8.04 5.25 3.55
C VAL A 140 7.55 3.84 3.22
N ALA A 141 6.70 3.71 2.20
CA ALA A 141 6.25 2.41 1.71
C ALA A 141 7.42 1.58 1.14
N LEU A 142 8.32 2.19 0.37
CA LEU A 142 9.50 1.51 -0.16
C LEU A 142 10.45 1.01 0.93
N GLU A 143 10.65 1.80 1.99
CA GLU A 143 11.46 1.39 3.14
C GLU A 143 10.82 0.20 3.87
N LYS A 144 9.50 0.23 4.09
CA LYS A 144 8.76 -0.91 4.68
C LYS A 144 8.90 -2.18 3.85
N ILE A 145 8.73 -2.08 2.53
CA ILE A 145 8.90 -3.22 1.62
C ILE A 145 10.33 -3.77 1.74
N THR A 146 11.34 -2.89 1.67
CA THR A 146 12.75 -3.29 1.75
C THR A 146 13.08 -3.98 3.07
N LYS A 147 12.64 -3.43 4.21
CA LYS A 147 12.85 -4.04 5.53
C LYS A 147 12.23 -5.44 5.63
N MET A 148 11.02 -5.62 5.09
CA MET A 148 10.38 -6.95 5.09
C MET A 148 11.15 -7.94 4.20
N GLU A 149 11.62 -7.52 3.03
CA GLU A 149 12.42 -8.37 2.15
C GLU A 149 13.72 -8.83 2.80
N GLU A 150 14.44 -7.89 3.43
CA GLU A 150 15.69 -8.16 4.14
C GLU A 150 15.49 -9.10 5.34
N GLN A 151 14.35 -9.01 6.02
CA GLN A 151 14.01 -9.90 7.12
C GLN A 151 13.65 -11.32 6.63
N VAL A 152 12.79 -11.43 5.60
CA VAL A 152 12.12 -12.68 5.25
C VAL A 152 12.93 -13.51 4.26
N ARG A 153 13.54 -12.90 3.23
CA ARG A 153 14.24 -13.65 2.16
C ARG A 153 15.38 -14.52 2.72
N PRO A 154 16.25 -14.03 3.63
CA PRO A 154 17.32 -14.86 4.19
C PRO A 154 16.78 -16.03 5.00
N GLN A 155 15.73 -15.80 5.81
CA GLN A 155 15.10 -16.84 6.64
C GLN A 155 14.44 -17.92 5.78
N PHE A 156 13.75 -17.52 4.70
CA PHE A 156 13.12 -18.45 3.78
C PHE A 156 14.17 -19.30 3.04
N ASN A 157 15.24 -18.66 2.54
CA ASN A 157 16.33 -19.38 1.88
C ASN A 157 17.03 -20.35 2.84
N GLN A 158 17.29 -19.93 4.08
CA GLN A 158 17.87 -20.79 5.10
C GLN A 158 16.96 -21.97 5.46
N MET A 159 15.64 -21.74 5.54
CA MET A 159 14.66 -22.81 5.75
C MET A 159 14.77 -23.86 4.64
N VAL A 160 14.65 -23.46 3.37
CA VAL A 160 14.72 -24.37 2.22
C VAL A 160 16.05 -25.12 2.20
N GLN A 161 17.17 -24.41 2.35
CA GLN A 161 18.50 -25.02 2.38
C GLN A 161 18.63 -26.05 3.51
N SER A 162 18.13 -25.75 4.71
CA SER A 162 18.23 -26.66 5.85
C SER A 162 17.44 -27.96 5.65
N ILE A 163 16.32 -27.90 4.93
CA ILE A 163 15.47 -29.05 4.63
C ILE A 163 16.14 -29.93 3.57
N GLU A 164 16.57 -29.33 2.47
CA GLU A 164 17.23 -30.03 1.36
C GLU A 164 18.55 -30.66 1.82
N GLN A 165 19.37 -29.93 2.58
CA GLN A 165 20.62 -30.45 3.14
C GLN A 165 20.37 -31.65 4.06
N PHE A 166 19.38 -31.55 4.95
CA PHE A 166 19.05 -32.66 5.85
C PHE A 166 18.58 -33.89 5.08
N TYR A 167 17.77 -33.71 4.04
CA TYR A 167 17.35 -34.81 3.17
C TYR A 167 18.55 -35.45 2.47
N GLU A 168 19.40 -34.68 1.82
CA GLU A 168 20.57 -35.19 1.09
C GLU A 168 21.54 -35.97 1.97
N GLU A 169 21.79 -35.48 3.19
CA GLU A 169 22.66 -36.15 4.17
C GLU A 169 22.07 -37.48 4.67
N ASN A 170 20.75 -37.64 4.69
CA ASN A 170 20.06 -38.73 5.41
C ASN A 170 19.13 -39.60 4.53
N LYS A 171 19.02 -39.33 3.22
CA LYS A 171 18.11 -40.05 2.30
C LYS A 171 18.39 -41.55 2.17
N HIS A 172 19.60 -41.97 2.51
CA HIS A 172 20.04 -43.37 2.47
C HIS A 172 19.54 -44.20 3.67
N LEU A 173 19.05 -43.56 4.73
CA LEU A 173 18.50 -44.24 5.90
C LEU A 173 17.21 -44.97 5.56
N SER A 174 16.84 -45.98 6.35
CA SER A 174 15.52 -46.58 6.25
C SER A 174 14.44 -45.54 6.63
N ARG A 175 13.24 -45.66 6.06
CA ARG A 175 12.12 -44.73 6.33
C ARG A 175 11.84 -44.57 7.82
N LYS A 176 11.97 -45.66 8.58
CA LYS A 176 11.74 -45.67 10.04
C LYS A 176 12.84 -44.90 10.76
N ASP A 177 14.10 -45.16 10.42
CA ASP A 177 15.25 -44.51 11.07
C ASP A 177 15.31 -43.02 10.72
N TYR A 178 14.95 -42.66 9.48
CA TYR A 178 14.83 -41.26 9.04
C TYR A 178 13.78 -40.49 9.85
N ALA A 179 12.59 -41.07 10.06
CA ALA A 179 11.54 -40.45 10.88
C ALA A 179 11.93 -40.31 12.36
N ILE A 180 12.64 -41.30 12.91
CA ILE A 180 13.17 -41.24 14.28
C ILE A 180 14.22 -40.12 14.39
N LEU A 181 15.11 -40.00 13.41
CA LEU A 181 16.13 -38.96 13.38
C LEU A 181 15.52 -37.55 13.40
N ILE A 182 14.48 -37.30 12.60
CA ILE A 182 13.77 -36.01 12.60
C ILE A 182 13.19 -35.72 13.98
N ASN A 183 12.51 -36.69 14.60
CA ASN A 183 11.88 -36.53 15.92
C ASN A 183 12.89 -36.29 17.05
N ASN A 184 14.10 -36.82 16.92
CA ASN A 184 15.18 -36.65 17.90
C ASN A 184 15.99 -35.37 17.67
N THR A 185 15.76 -34.65 16.57
CA THR A 185 16.44 -33.38 16.29
C THR A 185 15.70 -32.18 16.92
N SER A 186 16.33 -31.00 16.87
CA SER A 186 15.81 -29.70 17.31
C SER A 186 14.33 -29.48 16.97
N SER A 187 13.63 -28.74 17.84
CA SER A 187 12.20 -28.39 17.72
C SER A 187 11.84 -27.77 16.37
N ILE A 188 12.74 -26.99 15.76
CA ILE A 188 12.53 -26.39 14.43
C ILE A 188 12.45 -27.47 13.33
N LYS A 189 13.24 -28.55 13.40
CA LYS A 189 13.18 -29.63 12.41
C LYS A 189 11.90 -30.45 12.51
N LYS A 190 11.22 -30.43 13.67
CA LYS A 190 9.90 -31.06 13.82
C LYS A 190 8.81 -30.33 13.03
N ILE A 191 8.93 -29.01 12.89
CA ILE A 191 8.02 -28.21 12.05
C ILE A 191 8.15 -28.69 10.59
N TYR A 192 9.36 -28.98 10.12
CA TYR A 192 9.62 -29.44 8.74
C TYR A 192 9.30 -30.91 8.47
N MET A 193 8.81 -31.67 9.46
CA MET A 193 8.57 -33.11 9.34
C MET A 193 7.76 -33.48 8.08
N LYS A 194 6.69 -32.73 7.79
CA LYS A 194 5.86 -32.96 6.61
C LYS A 194 6.66 -32.83 5.31
N LEU A 195 7.48 -31.78 5.19
CA LEU A 195 8.27 -31.49 4.00
C LEU A 195 9.40 -32.53 3.81
N LEU A 196 10.07 -32.90 4.90
CA LEU A 196 11.13 -33.90 4.88
C LEU A 196 10.61 -35.30 4.50
N MET A 197 9.43 -35.67 4.98
CA MET A 197 8.79 -36.94 4.61
C MET A 197 8.27 -36.95 3.17
N ASN A 198 7.87 -35.79 2.64
CA ASN A 198 7.51 -35.66 1.23
C ASN A 198 8.72 -35.88 0.33
N LEU A 199 9.86 -35.24 0.62
CA LEU A 199 11.11 -35.46 -0.13
C LEU A 199 11.53 -36.94 -0.09
N TYR A 200 11.44 -37.57 1.08
CA TYR A 200 11.74 -39.01 1.22
C TYR A 200 10.81 -39.91 0.38
N ALA A 201 9.59 -39.44 0.10
CA ALA A 201 8.62 -40.15 -0.73
C ALA A 201 8.64 -39.68 -2.21
N ASP A 202 9.69 -38.95 -2.62
CA ASP A 202 9.84 -38.36 -3.95
C ASP A 202 8.66 -37.46 -4.38
N LYS A 203 8.05 -36.77 -3.41
CA LYS A 203 6.97 -35.79 -3.65
C LYS A 203 7.52 -34.38 -3.72
N ILE A 204 6.93 -33.59 -4.62
CA ILE A 204 7.25 -32.16 -4.76
C ILE A 204 6.69 -31.39 -3.56
N ASN A 205 7.54 -30.56 -2.96
CA ASN A 205 7.17 -29.66 -1.88
C ASN A 205 6.75 -28.29 -2.42
N ASP A 206 5.73 -27.73 -1.79
CA ASP A 206 5.39 -26.30 -1.92
C ASP A 206 5.93 -25.55 -0.70
N TYR A 207 7.19 -25.09 -0.80
CA TYR A 207 7.86 -24.35 0.27
C TYR A 207 7.19 -23.01 0.55
N LYS A 208 6.65 -22.36 -0.48
CA LYS A 208 5.99 -21.06 -0.36
C LYS A 208 4.72 -21.21 0.48
N GLN A 209 3.82 -22.13 0.12
CA GLN A 209 2.60 -22.37 0.89
C GLN A 209 2.89 -22.80 2.34
N PHE A 210 3.92 -23.61 2.55
CA PHE A 210 4.33 -23.97 3.90
C PHE A 210 4.80 -22.76 4.72
N ALA A 211 5.62 -21.89 4.14
CA ALA A 211 6.06 -20.65 4.80
C ALA A 211 4.88 -19.74 5.15
N LEU A 212 3.89 -19.62 4.26
CA LEU A 212 2.66 -18.85 4.51
C LEU A 212 1.86 -19.39 5.71
N MET A 213 1.68 -20.72 5.80
CA MET A 213 0.97 -21.34 6.91
C MET A 213 1.69 -21.22 8.26
N HIS A 214 3.02 -21.09 8.23
CA HIS A 214 3.87 -21.04 9.43
C HIS A 214 4.55 -19.68 9.62
N ALA A 215 3.94 -18.60 9.12
CA ALA A 215 4.47 -17.23 9.19
C ALA A 215 4.85 -16.81 10.62
N LYS A 216 4.01 -17.14 11.59
CA LYS A 216 4.25 -16.87 13.01
C LYS A 216 5.43 -17.65 13.58
N ASP A 217 5.42 -18.97 13.40
CA ASP A 217 6.34 -19.88 14.07
C ASP A 217 7.77 -19.79 13.50
N LEU A 218 7.88 -19.48 12.21
CA LEU A 218 9.15 -19.45 11.49
C LEU A 218 9.70 -18.04 11.27
N PHE A 219 8.83 -17.04 11.10
CA PHE A 219 9.22 -15.68 10.71
C PHE A 219 8.81 -14.61 11.74
N GLY A 220 8.10 -14.98 12.80
CA GLY A 220 7.63 -14.06 13.83
C GLY A 220 6.54 -13.10 13.37
N ILE A 221 5.92 -13.35 12.21
CA ILE A 221 4.88 -12.48 11.64
C ILE A 221 3.55 -12.77 12.31
N ASN A 222 3.00 -11.78 13.03
CA ASN A 222 1.73 -11.86 13.74
C ASN A 222 0.87 -10.63 13.44
N ASP A 223 -0.43 -10.82 13.23
CA ASP A 223 -1.42 -9.74 13.03
C ASP A 223 -1.53 -8.77 14.20
N ASN A 224 -1.03 -9.16 15.37
CA ASN A 224 -1.06 -8.33 16.59
C ASN A 224 0.11 -7.33 16.69
N CYS A 225 1.03 -7.29 15.73
CA CYS A 225 2.04 -6.25 15.71
C CYS A 225 1.42 -5.00 15.10
N GLN A 226 1.05 -4.08 15.99
CA GLN A 226 0.66 -2.70 15.69
C GLN A 226 1.48 -2.16 14.53
N THR A 227 0.82 -1.40 13.65
CA THR A 227 1.43 -0.42 12.73
C THR A 227 2.82 -0.07 13.21
N LEU A 228 3.86 -0.41 12.43
CA LEU A 228 5.22 0.09 12.62
C LEU A 228 5.09 1.60 12.84
N SER A 229 5.10 2.00 14.10
CA SER A 229 4.95 3.39 14.48
C SER A 229 6.27 4.05 14.13
N ILE A 230 6.18 5.24 13.57
CA ILE A 230 7.31 6.06 13.13
C ILE A 230 8.20 6.50 14.33
N ALA A 231 7.96 5.97 15.53
CA ALA A 231 8.61 6.38 16.77
C ALA A 231 10.06 5.90 16.94
N ASP A 232 10.56 4.97 16.11
CA ASP A 232 11.92 4.44 16.25
C ASP A 232 12.99 5.19 15.41
N VAL A 233 12.62 6.28 14.72
CA VAL A 233 13.57 7.11 13.94
C VAL A 233 14.11 8.31 14.73
N GLU A 234 13.48 8.70 15.84
CA GLU A 234 13.90 9.86 16.66
C GLU A 234 14.69 9.47 17.92
N GLN A 235 15.70 8.61 17.78
CA GLN A 235 16.79 8.51 18.76
C GLN A 235 18.14 8.36 18.07
N LYS A 236 18.52 9.37 17.29
CA LYS A 236 19.90 9.74 16.98
C LYS A 236 19.90 11.06 16.23
N GLU A 237 19.85 12.15 17.00
CA GLU A 237 20.62 13.39 16.80
C GLU A 237 20.46 14.29 18.03
#